data_AF-A0A4Y9MM04-F1
#
_entry.id   AF-A0A4Y9MM04-F1
#
_cell.length_a   1.000
_cell.length_b   1.000
_cell.length_c   1.000
_cell.angle_alpha   90.00
_cell.angle_beta   90.00
_cell.angle_gamma   90.00
#
_symmetry.space_group_name_H-M   'P 1'
#
loop_
_entity.id
_entity.type
_entity.pdbx_description
1 polymer ?
#
loop_
_entity_poly.entity_id
_entity_poly.type
_entity_poly.pdbx_seq_one_letter_code
_entity_poly.pdbx_strand_id
1 'polypeptide(L)'
;MNALVTGAPAGTALAVARALTTAGGPVTLVSSDTAGLLAALDAPGMTGVDVLWADPASPAGCDDAVVHRRLVHATPEALVLAVDDPAEFALGAALARRLPGVPWVVAGGTAAAVADAATALATELGEDTLWALVPGTDPSAVEHRLTDLREAAAARPAPLAAAPALGSCAH
;
A
#
# COMPACT_ATOMS: atom_id res chain seq x y z
N MET A 1 7.26 -9.20 5.85
CA MET A 1 6.63 -8.58 4.67
C MET A 1 6.88 -7.08 4.68
N ASN A 2 7.28 -6.51 3.56
CA ASN A 2 7.54 -5.10 3.42
C ASN A 2 6.30 -4.34 2.89
N ALA A 3 5.74 -3.43 3.69
CA ALA A 3 4.45 -2.82 3.40
C ALA A 3 4.46 -1.30 3.51
N LEU A 4 3.63 -0.67 2.66
CA LEU A 4 3.27 0.74 2.79
C LEU A 4 1.81 0.81 3.30
N VAL A 5 1.56 1.53 4.37
CA VAL A 5 0.24 1.66 5.01
C VAL A 5 -0.19 3.11 4.92
N THR A 6 -1.37 3.40 4.40
CA THR A 6 -1.97 4.75 4.38
C THR A 6 -3.13 4.85 5.35
N GLY A 7 -3.43 6.07 5.81
CA GLY A 7 -4.61 6.37 6.62
C GLY A 7 -4.30 7.43 7.66
N ALA A 8 -5.29 7.82 8.47
CA ALA A 8 -4.97 8.54 9.70
C ALA A 8 -4.00 7.68 10.51
N PRO A 9 -2.92 8.24 11.07
CA PRO A 9 -1.91 7.53 11.85
C PRO A 9 -2.42 7.25 13.28
N ALA A 10 -3.68 6.86 13.36
CA ALA A 10 -4.44 6.40 14.52
C ALA A 10 -5.31 5.22 14.06
N GLY A 11 -6.10 4.63 14.96
CA GLY A 11 -7.09 3.62 14.59
C GLY A 11 -6.51 2.43 13.80
N THR A 12 -7.11 2.15 12.65
CA THR A 12 -6.79 0.99 11.81
C THR A 12 -5.37 1.05 11.26
N ALA A 13 -4.92 2.21 10.76
CA ALA A 13 -3.59 2.31 10.12
C ALA A 13 -2.48 2.01 11.13
N LEU A 14 -2.60 2.56 12.35
CA LEU A 14 -1.66 2.32 13.44
C LEU A 14 -1.69 0.86 13.89
N ALA A 15 -2.89 0.27 14.04
CA ALA A 15 -3.04 -1.14 14.44
C ALA A 15 -2.41 -2.10 13.43
N VAL A 16 -2.66 -1.88 12.13
CA VAL A 16 -2.07 -2.67 11.05
C VAL A 16 -0.56 -2.48 11.00
N ALA A 17 -0.07 -1.23 11.06
CA ALA A 17 1.36 -0.98 11.00
C ALA A 17 2.13 -1.70 12.12
N ARG A 18 1.59 -1.71 13.33
CA ARG A 18 2.16 -2.45 14.48
C ARG A 18 2.15 -3.96 14.26
N ALA A 19 1.03 -4.52 13.79
CA ALA A 19 0.92 -5.95 13.53
C ALA A 19 1.95 -6.40 12.47
N LEU A 20 2.01 -5.69 11.34
CA LEU A 20 2.95 -5.98 10.26
C LEU A 20 4.42 -5.82 10.66
N THR A 21 4.73 -4.85 11.53
CA THR A 21 6.09 -4.69 12.09
C THR A 21 6.45 -5.85 13.01
N THR A 22 5.49 -6.33 13.81
CA THR A 22 5.67 -7.52 14.66
C THR A 22 5.92 -8.78 13.83
N ALA A 23 5.35 -8.86 12.62
CA ALA A 23 5.63 -9.91 11.64
C ALA A 23 7.01 -9.79 10.95
N GLY A 24 7.85 -8.83 11.37
CA GLY A 24 9.28 -8.79 11.07
C GLY A 24 9.68 -8.19 9.73
N GLY A 25 8.78 -7.46 9.06
CA GLY A 25 9.14 -6.70 7.85
C GLY A 25 9.05 -5.19 8.03
N PRO A 26 9.75 -4.42 7.19
CA PRO A 26 9.72 -2.96 7.27
C PRO A 26 8.33 -2.44 6.89
N VAL A 27 7.85 -1.48 7.67
CA VAL A 27 6.55 -0.84 7.46
C VAL A 27 6.76 0.66 7.35
N THR A 28 6.09 1.27 6.39
CA THR A 28 6.05 2.72 6.26
C THR A 28 4.61 3.20 6.33
N LEU A 29 4.31 4.04 7.31
CA LEU A 29 3.03 4.70 7.49
C LEU A 29 3.04 6.03 6.74
N VAL A 30 2.07 6.23 5.84
CA VAL A 30 1.96 7.41 5.00
C VAL A 30 0.65 8.12 5.28
N SER A 31 0.71 9.41 5.61
CA SER A 31 -0.49 10.20 5.89
C SER A 31 -0.32 11.66 5.46
N SER A 32 -1.44 12.35 5.24
CA SER A 32 -1.47 13.81 5.11
C SER A 32 -1.53 14.51 6.48
N ASP A 33 -1.85 13.77 7.56
CA ASP A 33 -1.89 14.28 8.93
C ASP A 33 -0.48 14.30 9.57
N THR A 34 0.18 15.46 9.52
CA THR A 34 1.49 15.63 10.13
C THR A 34 1.47 15.45 11.65
N ALA A 35 0.44 15.95 12.33
CA ALA A 35 0.37 15.89 13.79
C ALA A 35 0.20 14.45 14.27
N GLY A 36 -0.67 13.70 13.60
CA GLY A 36 -0.83 12.29 13.86
C GLY A 36 0.42 11.47 13.55
N LEU A 37 1.18 11.79 12.49
CA LEU A 37 2.42 11.06 12.17
C LEU A 37 3.46 11.23 13.27
N LEU A 38 3.59 12.44 13.83
CA LEU A 38 4.45 12.71 14.98
C LEU A 38 3.96 11.93 16.22
N ALA A 39 2.66 11.93 16.49
CA ALA A 39 2.10 11.17 17.60
C ALA A 39 2.30 9.65 17.45
N ALA A 40 2.27 9.13 16.23
CA ALA A 40 2.52 7.72 15.94
C ALA A 40 3.97 7.32 16.24
N LEU A 41 4.95 8.19 16.03
CA LEU A 41 6.35 7.92 16.38
C LEU A 41 6.55 7.74 17.90
N ASP A 42 5.75 8.43 18.70
CA ASP A 42 5.78 8.31 20.17
C ASP A 42 4.95 7.11 20.68
N ALA A 43 4.25 6.40 19.80
CA ALA A 43 3.29 5.38 20.19
C ALA A 43 3.99 4.03 20.48
N PRO A 44 3.62 3.29 21.55
CA PRO A 44 4.27 2.03 21.91
C PRO A 44 4.20 0.97 20.80
N GLY A 45 5.31 0.28 20.51
CA GLY A 45 5.34 -0.77 19.47
C GLY A 45 5.44 -0.24 18.04
N MET A 46 5.76 1.05 17.86
CA MET A 46 6.09 1.65 16.56
C MET A 46 7.60 1.68 16.26
N THR A 47 8.40 1.01 17.09
CA THR A 47 9.85 0.87 16.85
C THR A 47 10.09 0.14 15.53
N GLY A 48 10.74 0.81 14.58
CA GLY A 48 11.02 0.26 13.25
C GLY A 48 9.95 0.55 12.18
N VAL A 49 8.93 1.36 12.50
CA VAL A 49 8.02 1.94 11.51
C VAL A 49 8.55 3.29 11.06
N ASP A 50 8.67 3.47 9.74
CA ASP A 50 8.94 4.79 9.17
C ASP A 50 7.62 5.54 8.96
N VAL A 51 7.65 6.85 9.17
CA VAL A 51 6.52 7.73 8.88
C VAL A 51 6.88 8.67 7.75
N LEU A 52 5.98 8.81 6.76
CA LEU A 52 6.14 9.73 5.65
C LEU A 52 4.88 10.58 5.49
N TRP A 53 5.09 11.87 5.26
CA TRP A 53 4.01 12.75 4.90
C TRP A 53 3.78 12.71 3.39
N ALA A 54 2.53 12.64 2.96
CA ALA A 54 2.14 12.83 1.57
C ALA A 54 0.72 13.39 1.47
N ASP A 55 0.51 14.28 0.50
CA ASP A 55 -0.80 14.86 0.19
C ASP A 55 -1.39 14.19 -1.06
N PRO A 56 -2.60 13.59 -1.00
CA PRO A 56 -3.26 13.03 -2.18
C PRO A 56 -3.47 14.03 -3.31
N ALA A 57 -3.57 15.32 -3.01
CA ALA A 57 -3.69 16.38 -4.01
C ALA A 57 -2.36 16.76 -4.65
N SER A 58 -1.23 16.30 -4.11
CA SER A 58 0.13 16.61 -4.59
C SER A 58 0.84 15.38 -5.15
N PRO A 59 0.90 15.23 -6.49
CA PRO A 59 1.66 14.17 -7.16
C PRO A 59 3.10 14.02 -6.66
N ALA A 60 3.79 15.13 -6.43
CA ALA A 60 5.17 15.14 -5.97
C ALA A 60 5.31 14.56 -4.57
N GLY A 61 4.39 14.86 -3.65
CA GLY A 61 4.41 14.29 -2.30
C GLY A 61 4.24 12.77 -2.30
N CYS A 62 3.36 12.25 -3.15
CA CYS A 62 3.22 10.81 -3.36
C CYS A 62 4.47 10.18 -3.97
N ASP A 63 5.08 10.82 -4.97
CA ASP A 63 6.30 10.34 -5.61
C ASP A 63 7.48 10.31 -4.63
N ASP A 64 7.66 11.35 -3.83
CA ASP A 64 8.69 11.41 -2.79
C ASP A 64 8.54 10.29 -1.77
N ALA A 65 7.31 10.00 -1.34
CA ALA A 65 7.04 8.88 -0.43
C ALA A 65 7.42 7.53 -1.04
N VAL A 66 7.08 7.30 -2.31
CA VAL A 66 7.44 6.06 -3.04
C VAL A 66 8.95 5.96 -3.25
N VAL A 67 9.61 7.05 -3.62
CA VAL A 67 11.06 7.11 -3.83
C VAL A 67 11.79 6.84 -2.53
N HIS A 68 11.43 7.53 -1.44
CA HIS A 68 11.98 7.28 -0.11
C HIS A 68 11.85 5.81 0.26
N ARG A 69 10.64 5.25 0.11
CA ARG A 69 10.36 3.86 0.43
C ARG A 69 11.27 2.89 -0.33
N ARG A 70 11.42 3.10 -1.64
CA ARG A 70 12.28 2.26 -2.51
C ARG A 70 13.75 2.35 -2.13
N LEU A 71 14.23 3.53 -1.73
CA LEU A 71 15.62 3.75 -1.33
C LEU A 71 15.94 3.11 0.03
N VAL A 72 15.04 3.22 1.01
CA VAL A 72 15.32 2.76 2.38
C VAL A 72 15.07 1.25 2.53
N HIS A 73 13.97 0.72 1.98
CA HIS A 73 13.68 -0.71 2.12
C HIS A 73 13.06 -1.36 0.88
N ALA A 74 13.52 -1.00 -0.31
CA ALA A 74 13.10 -1.59 -1.59
C ALA A 74 11.61 -1.37 -1.93
N THR A 75 11.23 -1.81 -3.13
CA THR A 75 9.84 -1.74 -3.61
C THR A 75 8.89 -2.39 -2.59
N PRO A 76 7.79 -1.71 -2.20
CA PRO A 76 6.81 -2.31 -1.29
C PRO A 76 6.22 -3.57 -1.92
N GLU A 77 6.11 -4.63 -1.11
CA GLU A 77 5.49 -5.90 -1.52
C GLU A 77 3.96 -5.84 -1.38
N ALA A 78 3.46 -4.87 -0.62
CA ALA A 78 2.05 -4.66 -0.34
C ALA A 78 1.75 -3.19 -0.03
N LEU A 79 0.54 -2.76 -0.37
CA LEU A 79 -0.05 -1.48 0.03
C LEU A 79 -1.32 -1.72 0.86
N VAL A 80 -1.43 -1.08 2.02
CA VAL A 80 -2.65 -1.10 2.83
C VAL A 80 -3.26 0.30 2.82
N LEU A 81 -4.53 0.38 2.46
CA LEU A 81 -5.34 1.58 2.54
C LEU A 81 -6.21 1.41 3.79
N ALA A 82 -5.76 1.91 4.93
CA ALA A 82 -6.58 1.98 6.12
C ALA A 82 -7.51 3.20 6.02
N VAL A 83 -8.82 2.96 6.09
CA VAL A 83 -9.88 3.92 5.82
C VAL A 83 -10.83 3.92 7.02
N ASP A 84 -10.51 4.77 8.00
CA ASP A 84 -11.38 5.08 9.13
C ASP A 84 -12.31 6.27 8.80
N ASP A 85 -11.91 7.12 7.84
CA ASP A 85 -12.74 8.11 7.15
C ASP A 85 -12.67 7.87 5.62
N PRO A 86 -13.80 7.86 4.88
CA PRO A 86 -13.79 7.68 3.41
C PRO A 86 -12.86 8.63 2.64
N ALA A 87 -12.57 9.83 3.16
CA ALA A 87 -11.65 10.78 2.55
C ALA A 87 -10.20 10.27 2.52
N GLU A 88 -9.81 9.39 3.46
CA GLU A 88 -8.47 8.80 3.55
C GLU A 88 -8.15 7.89 2.37
N PHE A 89 -9.18 7.33 1.73
CA PHE A 89 -9.03 6.49 0.56
C PHE A 89 -8.30 7.22 -0.59
N ALA A 90 -8.41 8.55 -0.68
CA ALA A 90 -7.78 9.34 -1.73
C ALA A 90 -6.25 9.20 -1.75
N LEU A 91 -5.60 9.19 -0.58
CA LEU A 91 -4.15 9.04 -0.47
C LEU A 91 -3.70 7.64 -0.86
N GLY A 92 -4.41 6.63 -0.36
CA GLY A 92 -4.20 5.25 -0.76
C GLY A 92 -4.33 5.04 -2.27
N ALA A 93 -5.37 5.60 -2.89
CA ALA A 93 -5.61 5.54 -4.32
C ALA A 93 -4.53 6.27 -5.12
N ALA A 94 -4.04 7.42 -4.64
CA ALA A 94 -2.95 8.15 -5.27
C ALA A 94 -1.65 7.32 -5.28
N LEU A 95 -1.32 6.66 -4.16
CA LEU A 95 -0.14 5.80 -4.07
C LEU A 95 -0.28 4.50 -4.87
N ALA A 96 -1.47 3.89 -4.92
CA ALA A 96 -1.73 2.70 -5.73
C ALA A 96 -1.42 2.96 -7.22
N ARG A 97 -1.80 4.13 -7.75
CA ARG A 97 -1.46 4.55 -9.12
C ARG A 97 0.04 4.69 -9.38
N ARG A 98 0.84 4.92 -8.33
CA ARG A 98 2.31 5.03 -8.41
C ARG A 98 3.03 3.70 -8.17
N LEU A 99 2.29 2.66 -7.81
CA LEU A 99 2.79 1.34 -7.46
C LEU A 99 2.13 0.26 -8.33
N PRO A 100 2.28 0.31 -9.67
CA PRO A 100 1.66 -0.67 -10.55
C PRO A 100 2.15 -2.08 -10.21
N GLY A 101 1.22 -3.03 -10.14
CA GLY A 101 1.50 -4.44 -9.83
C GLY A 101 1.71 -4.74 -8.34
N VAL A 102 1.73 -3.74 -7.45
CA VAL A 102 1.76 -3.99 -6.00
C VAL A 102 0.36 -4.36 -5.54
N PRO A 103 0.17 -5.54 -4.89
CA PRO A 103 -1.13 -5.91 -4.36
C PRO A 103 -1.55 -4.98 -3.23
N TRP A 104 -2.84 -4.68 -3.13
CA TRP A 104 -3.34 -3.75 -2.13
C TRP A 104 -4.61 -4.20 -1.41
N VAL A 105 -4.76 -3.77 -0.16
CA VAL A 105 -5.94 -4.06 0.66
C VAL A 105 -6.56 -2.76 1.13
N VAL A 106 -7.88 -2.65 1.02
CA VAL A 106 -8.66 -1.59 1.69
C VAL A 106 -9.22 -2.17 2.98
N ALA A 107 -8.83 -1.59 4.10
CA ALA A 107 -9.20 -2.03 5.44
C ALA A 107 -9.73 -0.87 6.28
N GLY A 108 -10.49 -1.17 7.33
CA GLY A 108 -10.97 -0.15 8.27
C GLY A 108 -12.46 -0.17 8.49
N GLY A 109 -12.90 0.59 9.50
CA GLY A 109 -14.30 0.65 9.91
C GLY A 109 -15.23 1.18 8.80
N THR A 110 -14.69 1.98 7.88
CA THR A 110 -15.45 2.56 6.76
C THR A 110 -15.06 2.00 5.40
N ALA A 111 -14.26 0.93 5.36
CA ALA A 111 -13.83 0.28 4.12
C ALA A 111 -14.99 -0.06 3.17
N ALA A 112 -16.12 -0.53 3.71
CA ALA A 112 -17.31 -0.85 2.91
C ALA A 112 -17.89 0.38 2.20
N ALA A 113 -17.75 1.59 2.77
CA ALA A 113 -18.26 2.83 2.18
C ALA A 113 -17.46 3.26 0.94
N VAL A 114 -16.24 2.77 0.78
CA VAL A 114 -15.37 3.08 -0.38
C VAL A 114 -15.22 1.90 -1.33
N ALA A 115 -16.02 0.83 -1.19
CA ALA A 115 -15.92 -0.38 -2.00
C ALA A 115 -16.11 -0.10 -3.51
N ASP A 116 -17.05 0.76 -3.87
CA ASP A 116 -17.29 1.15 -5.27
C ASP A 116 -16.11 1.94 -5.83
N ALA A 117 -15.54 2.85 -5.03
CA ALA A 117 -14.36 3.62 -5.41
C ALA A 117 -13.11 2.73 -5.55
N ALA A 118 -12.95 1.74 -4.67
CA ALA A 118 -11.90 0.72 -4.77
C ALA A 118 -12.07 -0.14 -6.03
N THR A 119 -13.29 -0.54 -6.36
CA THR A 119 -13.58 -1.31 -7.58
C THR A 119 -13.28 -0.49 -8.85
N ALA A 120 -13.65 0.79 -8.85
CA ALA A 120 -13.34 1.71 -9.94
C ALA A 120 -11.82 1.90 -10.10
N LEU A 121 -11.09 2.06 -8.99
CA LEU A 121 -9.63 2.13 -9.00
C LEU A 121 -9.01 0.85 -9.54
N ALA A 122 -9.46 -0.33 -9.11
CA ALA A 122 -8.95 -1.60 -9.62
C ALA A 122 -9.15 -1.74 -11.13
N THR A 123 -10.30 -1.27 -11.63
CA THR A 123 -10.60 -1.27 -13.07
C THR A 123 -9.69 -0.29 -13.82
N GLU A 124 -9.42 0.89 -13.26
CA GLU A 124 -8.47 1.87 -13.81
C GLU A 124 -7.05 1.30 -13.88
N LEU A 125 -6.61 0.59 -12.84
CA LEU A 125 -5.26 0.00 -12.75
C LEU A 125 -5.09 -1.25 -13.63
N GLY A 126 -6.18 -1.85 -14.11
CA GLY A 126 -6.19 -2.96 -15.05
C GLY A 126 -6.61 -4.30 -14.42
N GLU A 127 -7.01 -5.26 -15.27
CA GLU A 127 -7.57 -6.56 -14.87
C GLU A 127 -6.59 -7.41 -14.03
N ASP A 128 -5.29 -7.17 -14.16
CA ASP A 128 -4.26 -7.81 -13.35
C ASP A 128 -4.14 -7.20 -11.94
N THR A 129 -4.93 -6.21 -11.56
CA THR A 129 -4.82 -5.62 -10.22
C THR A 129 -5.27 -6.60 -9.14
N LEU A 130 -4.34 -7.01 -8.27
CA LEU A 130 -4.65 -7.84 -7.10
C LEU A 130 -5.03 -6.96 -5.93
N TRP A 131 -6.28 -7.09 -5.49
CA TRP A 131 -6.74 -6.34 -4.34
C TRP A 131 -7.79 -7.06 -3.53
N ALA A 132 -8.03 -6.57 -2.32
CA ALA A 132 -9.12 -7.05 -1.48
C ALA A 132 -9.70 -5.97 -0.58
N LEU A 133 -10.94 -6.20 -0.18
CA LEU A 133 -11.64 -5.43 0.84
C LEU A 133 -11.68 -6.23 2.14
N VAL A 134 -11.24 -5.63 3.24
CA VAL A 134 -11.29 -6.21 4.59
C VAL A 134 -12.11 -5.27 5.47
N PRO A 135 -13.44 -5.46 5.57
CA PRO A 135 -14.27 -4.62 6.42
C PRO A 135 -13.92 -4.85 7.90
N GLY A 136 -13.81 -3.75 8.66
CA GLY A 136 -13.49 -3.77 10.09
C GLY A 136 -12.04 -3.40 10.38
N THR A 137 -11.68 -3.46 11.66
CA THR A 137 -10.42 -2.90 12.18
C THR A 137 -9.45 -3.98 12.68
N ASP A 138 -9.72 -5.27 12.40
CA ASP A 138 -8.87 -6.37 12.83
C ASP A 138 -7.59 -6.45 11.97
N PRO A 139 -6.40 -6.16 12.54
CA PRO A 139 -5.16 -6.20 11.79
C PRO A 139 -4.78 -7.62 11.34
N SER A 140 -5.24 -8.66 12.04
CA SER A 140 -4.94 -10.07 11.69
C SER A 140 -5.62 -10.46 10.38
N ALA A 141 -6.85 -10.00 10.16
CA ALA A 141 -7.58 -10.19 8.91
C ALA A 141 -6.88 -9.49 7.74
N VAL A 142 -6.31 -8.29 7.99
CA VAL A 142 -5.53 -7.55 6.98
C VAL A 142 -4.25 -8.31 6.63
N GLU A 143 -3.49 -8.76 7.63
CA GLU A 143 -2.25 -9.52 7.42
C GLU A 143 -2.50 -10.82 6.64
N HIS A 144 -3.53 -11.58 7.03
CA HIS A 144 -3.92 -12.80 6.34
C HIS A 144 -4.25 -12.50 4.87
N ARG A 145 -5.04 -11.46 4.62
CA ARG A 145 -5.44 -11.11 3.26
C ARG A 145 -4.29 -10.61 2.39
N LEU A 146 -3.34 -9.88 2.98
CA LEU A 146 -2.12 -9.48 2.28
C LEU A 146 -1.26 -10.67 1.90
N THR A 147 -1.19 -11.68 2.77
CA THR A 147 -0.45 -12.92 2.50
C THR A 147 -1.06 -13.65 1.30
N ASP A 148 -2.38 -13.82 1.27
CA ASP A 148 -3.09 -14.42 0.13
C ASP A 148 -2.77 -13.70 -1.19
N LEU A 149 -2.86 -12.35 -1.18
CA LEU A 149 -2.64 -11.54 -2.38
C LEU A 149 -1.20 -11.63 -2.87
N ARG A 150 -0.24 -11.72 -1.95
CA ARG A 150 1.18 -11.90 -2.30
C ARG A 150 1.45 -13.26 -2.91
N GLU A 151 0.90 -14.32 -2.34
CA GLU A 151 1.02 -15.66 -2.89
C GLU A 151 0.41 -15.73 -4.29
N ALA A 152 -0.75 -15.10 -4.48
CA ALA A 152 -1.37 -14.95 -5.79
C ALA A 152 -0.50 -14.14 -6.76
N ALA A 153 0.15 -13.07 -6.31
CA ALA A 153 1.07 -12.28 -7.12
C ALA A 153 2.31 -13.07 -7.53
N ALA A 154 2.88 -13.85 -6.61
CA ALA A 154 4.05 -14.69 -6.85
C ALA A 154 3.76 -15.89 -7.77
N ALA A 155 2.52 -16.38 -7.75
CA ALA A 155 2.07 -17.47 -8.62
C ALA A 155 1.84 -17.04 -10.08
N ARG A 156 1.83 -15.73 -10.37
CA ARG A 156 1.63 -15.25 -11.74
C ARG A 156 2.88 -15.48 -12.58
N PRO A 157 2.73 -15.98 -13.81
CA PRO A 157 3.86 -16.10 -14.72
C PRO A 157 4.45 -14.71 -14.96
N ALA A 158 5.77 -14.58 -14.78
CA ALA A 158 6.47 -13.36 -15.16
C ALA A 158 6.09 -13.03 -16.61
N PRO A 159 5.77 -11.77 -16.94
CA PRO A 159 5.48 -11.40 -18.32
C PRO A 159 6.67 -11.88 -19.16
N LEU A 160 6.39 -12.70 -20.18
CA LEU A 160 7.37 -13.10 -21.18
C LEU A 160 8.02 -11.81 -21.66
N ALA A 161 9.25 -11.54 -21.20
CA ALA A 161 10.04 -10.43 -21.70
C ALA A 161 10.08 -10.64 -23.21
N ALA A 162 9.42 -9.75 -23.95
CA ALA A 162 9.49 -9.78 -25.40
C ALA A 162 10.97 -9.75 -25.74
N ALA A 163 11.50 -10.88 -26.22
CA ALA A 163 12.89 -10.99 -26.61
C ALA A 163 13.16 -9.83 -27.57
N PRO A 164 14.21 -9.01 -27.36
CA PRO A 164 14.55 -7.97 -28.31
C PRO A 164 14.73 -8.67 -29.66
N ALA A 165 13.94 -8.26 -30.65
CA ALA A 165 14.11 -8.72 -32.01
C ALA A 165 15.55 -8.38 -32.40
N LEU A 166 16.42 -9.40 -32.42
CA LEU A 166 17.75 -9.29 -32.99
C LEU A 166 17.53 -9.02 -34.47
N GLY A 167 17.50 -7.73 -34.81
CA GLY A 167 17.56 -7.25 -36.18
C GLY A 167 18.84 -7.79 -36.79
N SER A 168 18.68 -8.84 -37.60
CA SER A 168 19.68 -9.33 -38.53
C SER A 168 20.11 -8.18 -39.44
N CYS A 169 21.20 -7.50 -39.11
CA CYS A 169 21.97 -6.77 -40.09
C CYS A 169 22.73 -7.80 -40.91
N ALA A 170 22.12 -8.24 -42.00
CA ALA A 170 22.76 -9.01 -43.04
C ALA A 170 22.88 -8.11 -44.28
N HIS A 171 24.12 -8.00 -44.75
CA HIS A 171 24.64 -7.43 -46.01
C HIS A 171 24.84 -5.92 -46.06
#